data_AF-A0A498P0Y5-F1
#
_entry.id   AF-A0A498P0Y5-F1
#
_cell.length_a   1.000
_cell.length_b   1.000
_cell.length_c   1.000
_cell.angle_alpha   90.00
_cell.angle_beta   90.00
_cell.angle_gamma   90.00
#
_symmetry.space_group_name_H-M   'P 1'
#
loop_
_entity.id
_entity.type
_entity.pdbx_description
1 polymer ?
#
loop_
_entity_poly.entity_id
_entity_poly.type
_entity_poly.pdbx_seq_one_letter_code
_entity_poly.pdbx_strand_id
1 'polypeptide(L)'
;MKWADDFNKKPEWLHKEAEKIIAHCKRYGQLFLPEVEKTVKPEVIVRTVRQACGKIPAMLICSAYDFYPKPIKLTWMRDDKEMTADVTSTEELADGDWYYQIHSHLEYFPKPGEKISCVVEHASSNKPMIYDLGENKADTINMTTETKL
;
A
#
# COMPACT_ATOMS: atom_id res chain seq x y z
N MET A 1 28.10 -33.62 7.31
CA MET A 1 28.67 -32.31 6.91
C MET A 1 29.53 -31.82 8.07
N LYS A 2 30.86 -31.79 7.93
CA LYS A 2 31.81 -31.74 9.07
C LYS A 2 32.03 -30.34 9.67
N TRP A 3 31.50 -29.30 9.04
CA TRP A 3 31.74 -27.90 9.43
C TRP A 3 31.17 -27.54 10.80
N ALA A 4 29.99 -28.04 11.15
CA ALA A 4 29.39 -27.76 12.45
C ALA A 4 30.29 -28.28 13.60
N ASP A 5 30.79 -29.51 13.49
CA ASP A 5 31.69 -30.11 14.49
C ASP A 5 33.02 -29.35 14.58
N ASP A 6 33.54 -28.86 13.45
CA ASP A 6 34.80 -28.10 13.41
C ASP A 6 34.66 -26.69 14.00
N PHE A 7 33.50 -26.04 13.83
CA PHE A 7 33.20 -24.74 14.46
C PHE A 7 32.92 -24.89 15.96
N ASN A 8 32.18 -25.92 16.36
CA ASN A 8 31.85 -26.18 17.76
C ASN A 8 33.10 -26.45 18.64
N LYS A 9 34.21 -26.88 18.03
CA LYS A 9 35.50 -27.04 18.72
C LYS A 9 36.25 -25.72 18.97
N LYS A 10 35.71 -24.57 18.56
CA LYS A 10 36.35 -23.24 18.68
C LYS A 10 35.47 -22.23 19.43
N PRO A 11 35.14 -22.45 20.72
CA PRO A 11 34.17 -21.63 21.46
C PRO A 11 34.61 -20.17 21.63
N GLU A 12 35.90 -19.91 21.85
CA GLU A 12 36.41 -18.53 21.98
C GLU A 12 36.27 -17.74 20.67
N TRP A 13 36.56 -18.38 19.54
CA TRP A 13 36.37 -17.77 18.23
C TRP A 13 34.90 -17.48 17.97
N LEU A 14 34.00 -18.44 18.27
CA LEU A 14 32.56 -18.26 18.14
C LEU A 14 32.05 -17.09 18.99
N HIS A 15 32.49 -16.98 20.24
CA HIS A 15 32.11 -15.89 21.12
C HIS A 15 32.57 -14.53 20.58
N LYS A 16 33.86 -14.42 20.22
CA LYS A 16 34.42 -13.19 19.64
C LYS A 16 33.75 -12.79 18.34
N GLU A 17 33.38 -13.77 17.50
CA GLU A 17 32.69 -13.51 16.25
C GLU A 17 31.24 -13.04 16.49
N ALA A 18 30.54 -13.63 17.46
CA ALA A 18 29.22 -13.16 17.87
C ALA A 18 29.28 -11.71 18.40
N GLU A 19 30.25 -11.37 19.25
CA GLU A 19 30.45 -10.01 19.74
C GLU A 19 30.70 -9.01 18.61
N LYS A 20 31.56 -9.36 17.64
CA LYS A 20 31.81 -8.53 16.45
C LYS A 20 30.56 -8.34 15.62
N ILE A 21 29.82 -9.42 15.33
CA ILE A 21 28.57 -9.35 14.56
C ILE A 21 27.57 -8.45 15.26
N ILE A 22 27.40 -8.59 16.58
CA ILE A 22 26.52 -7.72 17.37
C ILE A 22 26.99 -6.26 17.29
N ALA A 23 28.28 -5.98 17.42
CA ALA A 23 28.83 -4.64 17.32
C ALA A 23 28.62 -4.03 15.92
N HIS A 24 28.82 -4.83 14.86
CA HIS A 24 28.53 -4.43 13.49
C HIS A 24 27.04 -4.16 13.28
N CYS A 25 26.15 -5.05 13.73
CA CYS A 25 24.70 -4.85 13.65
C CYS A 25 24.26 -3.59 14.36
N LYS A 26 24.82 -3.27 15.54
CA LYS A 26 24.54 -2.02 16.25
C LYS A 26 25.00 -0.80 15.45
N ARG A 27 26.22 -0.83 14.91
CA ARG A 27 26.78 0.26 14.11
C ARG A 27 25.99 0.48 12.83
N TYR A 28 25.76 -0.57 12.04
CA TYR A 28 25.01 -0.48 10.80
C TYR A 28 23.54 -0.16 11.08
N GLY A 29 22.95 -0.75 12.11
CA GLY A 29 21.62 -0.39 12.59
C GLY A 29 21.51 1.11 12.85
N GLN A 30 22.43 1.69 13.63
CA GLN A 30 22.44 3.15 13.86
C GLN A 30 22.60 3.99 12.58
N LEU A 31 23.34 3.49 11.60
CA LEU A 31 23.52 4.18 10.31
C LEU A 31 22.26 4.12 9.44
N PHE A 32 21.53 3.01 9.44
CA PHE A 32 20.38 2.77 8.55
C PHE A 32 19.01 3.00 9.21
N LEU A 33 18.91 2.98 10.53
CA LEU A 33 17.66 3.23 11.27
C LEU A 33 16.96 4.52 10.82
N PRO A 34 17.65 5.67 10.65
CA PRO A 34 17.00 6.89 10.18
C PRO A 34 16.39 6.78 8.77
N GLU A 35 16.87 5.85 7.94
CA GLU A 35 16.33 5.60 6.60
C GLU A 35 15.10 4.68 6.66
N VAL A 36 15.14 3.68 7.53
CA VAL A 36 14.05 2.69 7.73
C VAL A 36 12.87 3.29 8.51
N GLU A 37 13.10 4.33 9.31
CA GLU A 37 12.04 5.07 10.01
C GLU A 37 11.31 6.09 9.13
N LYS A 38 11.80 6.35 7.92
CA LYS A 38 11.10 7.25 6.99
C LYS A 38 9.76 6.63 6.61
N THR A 39 8.79 7.50 6.40
CA THR A 39 7.49 7.12 5.86
C THR A 39 7.22 7.96 4.62
N VAL A 40 6.62 7.33 3.61
CA VAL A 40 6.23 7.96 2.36
C VAL A 40 4.75 7.75 2.17
N LYS A 41 4.01 8.85 2.03
CA LYS A 41 2.56 8.85 1.93
C LYS A 41 2.14 8.27 0.57
N PRO A 42 1.12 7.37 0.53
CA PRO A 42 0.64 6.82 -0.73
C PRO A 42 0.00 7.88 -1.62
N GLU A 43 0.23 7.76 -2.92
CA GLU A 43 -0.65 8.33 -3.94
C GLU A 43 -1.83 7.38 -4.14
N VAL A 44 -3.06 7.89 -3.99
CA VAL A 44 -4.25 7.04 -4.00
C VAL A 44 -5.19 7.43 -5.13
N ILE A 45 -5.59 6.45 -5.92
CA ILE A 45 -6.54 6.61 -7.03
C ILE A 45 -7.76 5.72 -6.81
N VAL A 46 -8.94 6.33 -6.74
CA VAL A 46 -10.23 5.63 -6.65
C VAL A 46 -10.98 5.82 -7.96
N ARG A 47 -11.32 4.72 -8.65
CA ARG A 47 -11.99 4.78 -9.96
C ARG A 47 -12.95 3.62 -10.19
N THR A 48 -13.92 3.87 -11.07
CA THR A 48 -14.81 2.83 -11.61
C THR A 48 -14.08 2.05 -12.70
N VAL A 49 -14.03 0.73 -12.56
CA VAL A 49 -13.48 -0.20 -13.57
C VAL A 49 -14.59 -0.68 -14.51
N ARG A 50 -15.78 -0.94 -13.95
CA ARG A 50 -16.94 -1.43 -14.70
C ARG A 50 -18.23 -0.88 -14.10
N GLN A 51 -19.11 -0.34 -14.95
CA GLN A 51 -20.45 0.08 -14.51
C GLN A 51 -21.35 -1.14 -14.27
N ALA A 52 -22.36 -0.96 -13.41
CA ALA A 52 -23.38 -1.98 -13.20
C ALA A 52 -24.27 -2.11 -14.45
N CYS A 53 -24.67 -3.34 -14.78
CA CYS A 53 -25.55 -3.61 -15.91
C CYS A 53 -26.51 -4.77 -15.57
N GLY A 54 -27.78 -4.45 -15.35
CA GLY A 54 -28.78 -5.44 -14.95
C GLY A 54 -28.41 -6.15 -13.65
N LYS A 55 -28.11 -7.46 -13.73
CA LYS A 55 -27.70 -8.29 -12.60
C LYS A 55 -26.19 -8.29 -12.35
N ILE A 56 -25.41 -7.58 -13.16
CA ILE A 56 -23.97 -7.53 -13.03
C ILE A 56 -23.61 -6.33 -12.13
N PRO A 57 -22.93 -6.53 -10.98
CA PRO A 57 -22.56 -5.45 -10.08
C PRO A 57 -21.54 -4.52 -10.73
N ALA A 58 -21.47 -3.27 -10.30
CA ALA A 58 -20.35 -2.37 -10.62
C ALA A 58 -19.07 -2.88 -9.95
N MET A 59 -17.92 -2.55 -10.53
CA MET A 59 -16.61 -2.84 -9.97
C MET A 59 -15.81 -1.56 -9.84
N LEU A 60 -15.33 -1.28 -8.62
CA LEU A 60 -14.43 -0.18 -8.31
C LEU A 60 -13.06 -0.71 -7.92
N ILE A 61 -12.07 0.15 -8.04
CA ILE A 61 -10.72 -0.09 -7.54
C ILE A 61 -10.21 1.14 -6.78
N CYS A 62 -9.57 0.89 -5.65
CA CYS A 62 -8.77 1.83 -4.89
C CYS A 62 -7.33 1.35 -4.96
N SER A 63 -6.48 2.14 -5.60
CA SER A 63 -5.07 1.82 -5.81
C SER A 63 -4.22 2.79 -5.00
N ALA A 64 -3.31 2.26 -4.18
CA ALA A 64 -2.32 3.05 -3.45
C ALA A 64 -0.93 2.73 -4.01
N TYR A 65 -0.17 3.76 -4.36
CA TYR A 65 1.13 3.69 -5.02
C TYR A 65 2.21 4.41 -4.22
N ASP A 66 3.47 4.10 -4.53
CA ASP A 66 4.67 4.83 -4.12
C ASP A 66 4.78 5.09 -2.61
N PHE A 67 4.31 4.15 -1.79
CA PHE A 67 4.31 4.31 -0.33
C PHE A 67 5.33 3.42 0.36
N TYR A 68 5.70 3.84 1.57
CA TYR A 68 6.57 3.11 2.48
C TYR A 68 6.24 3.46 3.93
N PRO A 69 6.22 2.51 4.88
CA PRO A 69 6.52 1.08 4.74
C PRO A 69 5.35 0.25 4.20
N LYS A 70 5.58 -1.05 3.95
CA LYS A 70 4.58 -2.01 3.44
C LYS A 70 3.25 -2.03 4.19
N PRO A 71 3.20 -1.99 5.54
CA PRO A 71 1.93 -2.10 6.27
C PRO A 71 0.98 -0.95 5.95
N ILE A 72 -0.11 -1.26 5.25
CA ILE A 72 -1.17 -0.34 4.86
C ILE A 72 -2.51 -1.07 4.95
N LYS A 73 -3.59 -0.34 5.23
CA LYS A 73 -4.96 -0.87 5.23
C LYS A 73 -5.87 0.00 4.38
N LEU A 74 -6.59 -0.64 3.45
CA LEU A 74 -7.57 -0.01 2.57
C LEU A 74 -8.96 -0.53 2.95
N THR A 75 -9.85 0.39 3.30
CA THR A 75 -11.24 0.09 3.69
C THR A 75 -12.21 0.85 2.79
N TRP A 76 -13.25 0.18 2.29
CA TRP A 76 -14.30 0.85 1.52
C TRP A 76 -15.40 1.38 2.43
N MET A 77 -15.89 2.58 2.13
CA MET A 77 -17.01 3.21 2.84
C MET A 77 -18.14 3.51 1.85
N ARG A 78 -19.38 3.25 2.26
CA ARG A 78 -20.60 3.77 1.63
C ARG A 78 -21.35 4.58 2.67
N ASP A 79 -21.59 5.86 2.38
CA ASP A 79 -22.35 6.76 3.26
C ASP A 79 -21.86 6.68 4.72
N ASP A 80 -20.55 6.79 4.90
CA ASP A 80 -19.84 6.70 6.19
C ASP A 80 -19.98 5.35 6.93
N LYS A 81 -20.40 4.30 6.23
CA LYS A 81 -20.44 2.92 6.76
C LYS A 81 -19.47 2.03 6.02
N GLU A 82 -18.70 1.26 6.79
CA GLU A 82 -17.74 0.30 6.26
C GLU A 82 -18.44 -0.80 5.44
N MET A 83 -17.86 -1.09 4.28
CA MET A 83 -18.27 -2.18 3.39
C MET A 83 -17.30 -3.34 3.55
N THR A 84 -17.83 -4.50 3.96
CA THR A 84 -17.04 -5.72 4.16
C THR A 84 -17.37 -6.85 3.17
N ALA A 85 -18.54 -6.79 2.53
CA ALA A 85 -18.95 -7.78 1.53
C ALA A 85 -18.26 -7.51 0.18
N ASP A 86 -17.79 -8.58 -0.47
CA ASP A 86 -17.27 -8.57 -1.85
C ASP A 86 -16.08 -7.62 -2.10
N VAL A 87 -15.30 -7.37 -1.05
CA VAL A 87 -14.01 -6.67 -1.14
C VAL A 87 -12.90 -7.69 -1.35
N THR A 88 -12.09 -7.49 -2.38
CA THR A 88 -10.89 -8.30 -2.62
C THR A 88 -9.67 -7.40 -2.74
N SER A 89 -8.62 -7.70 -1.97
CA SER A 89 -7.35 -6.98 -2.07
C SER A 89 -6.35 -7.85 -2.82
N THR A 90 -5.73 -7.31 -3.86
CA THR A 90 -4.62 -7.96 -4.57
C THR A 90 -3.32 -7.42 -3.98
N GLU A 91 -2.47 -8.31 -3.46
CA GLU A 91 -1.17 -7.93 -2.91
C GLU A 91 -0.11 -7.80 -4.01
N GLU A 92 0.67 -6.71 -3.90
CA GLU A 92 2.08 -6.52 -4.29
C GLU A 92 2.49 -6.88 -5.74
N LEU A 93 2.77 -5.85 -6.56
CA LEU A 93 3.80 -5.99 -7.60
C LEU A 93 5.06 -5.31 -7.05
N ALA A 94 6.14 -6.08 -6.93
CA ALA A 94 7.42 -5.55 -6.49
C ALA A 94 8.11 -4.85 -7.66
N ASP A 95 8.17 -3.53 -7.64
CA ASP A 95 8.82 -2.75 -8.70
C ASP A 95 10.33 -2.56 -8.46
N GLY A 96 10.85 -3.06 -7.33
CA GLY A 96 12.29 -3.18 -7.06
C GLY A 96 12.98 -1.88 -6.61
N ASP A 97 12.22 -0.84 -6.33
CA ASP A 97 12.68 0.52 -5.99
C ASP A 97 12.38 0.92 -4.53
N TRP A 98 12.06 -0.06 -3.67
CA TRP A 98 11.72 0.05 -2.24
C TRP A 98 10.30 0.56 -1.92
N TYR A 99 9.55 1.02 -2.91
CA TYR A 99 8.17 1.45 -2.71
C TYR A 99 7.18 0.31 -2.93
N TYR A 100 6.00 0.46 -2.34
CA TYR A 100 4.94 -0.54 -2.38
C TYR A 100 3.73 -0.02 -3.14
N GLN A 101 3.00 -0.97 -3.71
CA GLN A 101 1.67 -0.72 -4.26
C GLN A 101 0.68 -1.81 -3.86
N ILE A 102 -0.59 -1.43 -3.74
CA ILE A 102 -1.70 -2.33 -3.39
C ILE A 102 -3.00 -1.89 -4.05
N HIS A 103 -3.85 -2.84 -4.39
CA HIS A 103 -5.15 -2.59 -4.99
C HIS A 103 -6.25 -3.28 -4.19
N SER A 104 -7.26 -2.52 -3.78
CA SER A 104 -8.51 -3.04 -3.23
C SER A 104 -9.63 -2.88 -4.25
N HIS A 105 -10.36 -3.96 -4.51
CA HIS A 105 -11.48 -4.02 -5.43
C HIS A 105 -12.78 -4.16 -4.65
N LEU A 106 -13.83 -3.51 -5.13
CA LEU A 106 -15.17 -3.59 -4.58
C LEU A 106 -16.17 -3.91 -5.68
N GLU A 107 -16.91 -5.01 -5.53
CA GLU A 107 -18.09 -5.28 -6.35
C GLU A 107 -19.37 -4.92 -5.57
N TYR A 108 -20.27 -4.15 -6.20
CA TYR A 108 -21.51 -3.73 -5.55
C TYR A 108 -22.59 -3.27 -6.53
N PHE A 109 -23.83 -3.11 -6.06
CA PHE A 109 -24.91 -2.49 -6.82
C PHE A 109 -25.10 -1.02 -6.42
N PRO A 110 -24.85 -0.06 -7.33
CA PRO A 110 -24.98 1.35 -7.01
C PRO A 110 -26.41 1.80 -6.69
N LYS A 111 -26.51 2.80 -5.82
CA LYS A 111 -27.74 3.50 -5.44
C LYS A 111 -27.61 5.00 -5.79
N PRO A 112 -28.65 5.62 -6.35
CA PRO A 112 -28.62 7.05 -6.64
C PRO A 112 -28.30 7.88 -5.38
N GLY A 113 -27.32 8.78 -5.49
CA GLY A 113 -26.94 9.72 -4.44
C GLY A 113 -26.07 9.15 -3.32
N GLU A 114 -25.59 7.91 -3.43
CA GLU A 114 -24.64 7.36 -2.46
C GLU A 114 -23.26 8.01 -2.58
N LYS A 115 -22.54 8.07 -1.47
CA LYS A 115 -21.14 8.48 -1.41
C LYS A 115 -20.26 7.25 -1.20
N ILE A 116 -19.33 7.00 -2.14
CA ILE A 116 -18.34 5.94 -2.02
C ILE A 116 -16.95 6.52 -1.78
N SER A 117 -16.25 5.98 -0.79
CA SER A 117 -14.91 6.39 -0.41
C SER A 117 -13.99 5.20 -0.17
N CYS A 118 -12.70 5.39 -0.41
CA CYS A 118 -11.63 4.53 0.06
C CYS A 118 -10.92 5.21 1.24
N VAL A 119 -10.86 4.53 2.37
CA VAL A 119 -10.15 4.96 3.57
C VAL A 119 -8.82 4.24 3.63
N VAL A 120 -7.74 5.01 3.79
CA VAL A 120 -6.37 4.51 3.82
C VAL A 120 -5.74 4.82 5.17
N GLU A 121 -5.33 3.76 5.86
CA GLU A 121 -4.56 3.82 7.11
C GLU A 121 -3.11 3.40 6.82
N HIS A 122 -2.17 4.31 7.03
CA HIS A 122 -0.75 4.12 6.72
C HIS A 122 0.12 4.92 7.69
N ALA A 123 1.32 4.41 8.01
CA ALA A 123 2.22 5.01 9.00
C ALA A 123 2.64 6.46 8.68
N SER A 124 2.54 6.90 7.42
CA SER A 124 2.80 8.28 7.02
C SER A 124 1.77 9.29 7.52
N SER A 125 0.68 8.85 8.15
CA SER A 125 -0.38 9.73 8.67
C SER A 125 -0.94 9.21 9.98
N ASN A 126 -1.04 10.10 10.97
CA ASN A 126 -1.66 9.80 12.27
C ASN A 126 -3.20 9.72 12.21
N LYS A 127 -3.80 10.06 11.06
CA LYS A 127 -5.24 10.01 10.83
C LYS A 127 -5.54 9.23 9.55
N PRO A 128 -6.67 8.52 9.47
CA PRO A 128 -7.12 7.90 8.22
C PRO A 128 -7.28 8.96 7.12
N MET A 129 -6.86 8.60 5.90
CA MET A 129 -6.99 9.44 4.72
C MET A 129 -8.19 8.95 3.90
N ILE A 130 -9.10 9.85 3.52
CA ILE A 130 -10.33 9.51 2.82
C ILE A 130 -10.24 10.00 1.38
N TYR A 131 -10.48 9.10 0.43
CA TYR A 131 -10.45 9.39 -1.00
C TYR A 131 -11.80 9.03 -1.61
N ASP A 132 -12.53 10.05 -2.09
CA ASP A 132 -13.87 9.88 -2.64
C ASP A 132 -13.82 9.48 -4.12
N LEU A 133 -14.75 8.61 -4.53
CA LEU A 133 -14.89 8.19 -5.92
C LEU A 133 -15.18 9.41 -6.80
N GLY A 134 -14.29 9.70 -7.75
CA GLY A 134 -14.45 10.79 -8.71
C GLY A 134 -13.91 12.16 -8.26
N GLU A 135 -13.32 12.28 -7.07
CA GLU A 135 -12.72 13.55 -6.60
C GLU A 135 -11.21 13.66 -6.85
N ASN A 136 -10.55 12.56 -7.22
CA ASN A 136 -9.15 12.59 -7.64
C ASN A 136 -9.04 13.20 -9.04
N LYS A 137 -9.02 14.53 -9.08
CA LYS A 137 -8.61 15.31 -10.24
C LYS A 137 -7.13 15.02 -10.51
N ALA A 138 -6.84 13.98 -11.28
CA ALA A 138 -5.80 14.10 -12.28
C ALA A 138 -6.16 15.32 -13.14
N ASP A 139 -5.17 16.17 -13.39
CA ASP A 139 -5.28 17.49 -13.98
C ASP A 139 -6.39 17.61 -15.03
N THR A 140 -7.17 18.69 -14.91
CA THR A 140 -8.01 19.16 -16.00
C THR A 140 -7.09 19.62 -17.14
N ILE A 141 -6.55 18.69 -17.91
CA ILE A 141 -6.05 18.97 -19.25
C ILE A 141 -7.31 19.24 -20.07
N ASN A 142 -7.47 20.51 -20.44
CA ASN A 142 -8.53 21.00 -21.30
C ASN A 142 -8.71 20.09 -22.53
N MET A 143 -9.78 19.30 -22.56
CA MET A 143 -10.37 18.88 -23.83
C MET A 143 -11.34 19.96 -24.29
N THR A 144 -10.78 21.12 -24.65
CA THR A 144 -11.38 21.94 -25.70
C THR A 144 -11.05 21.26 -27.02
N THR A 145 -11.97 20.45 -27.53
CA THR A 145 -12.07 20.24 -28.97
C THR A 145 -13.17 21.15 -29.48
N GLU A 146 -12.73 22.22 -30.14
CA GLU A 146 -13.57 23.03 -31.02
C GLU A 146 -14.21 22.13 -32.07
N THR A 147 -15.54 22.10 -32.09
CA THR A 147 -16.28 21.75 -33.30
C THR A 147 -16.20 22.97 -34.22
N LYS A 148 -15.39 22.90 -35.27
CA LYS A 148 -15.44 23.86 -36.36
C LYS A 148 -16.07 23.19 -37.59
N LEU A 149 -17.16 23.81 -38.05
CA LEU A 149 -17.77 23.62 -39.36
C LEU A 149 -16.75 23.83 -40.50
#